data_AF-A0A967LGE2-F1
#
_entry.id   AF-A0A967LGE2-F1
#
_cell.length_a   1.000
_cell.length_b   1.000
_cell.length_c   1.000
_cell.angle_alpha   90.00
_cell.angle_beta   90.00
_cell.angle_gamma   90.00
#
_symmetry.space_group_name_H-M   'P 1'
#
loop_
_entity.id
_entity.type
_entity.pdbx_description
1 polymer ?
#
loop_
_entity_poly.entity_id
_entity_poly.type
_entity_poly.pdbx_seq_one_letter_code
_entity_poly.pdbx_strand_id
1 'polypeptide(L)' 'MQSYIIYEHPLSERIRTMLRLEFLFRRASHFLKGQTTWDSRIFIDTLLDILN' A
#
# COMPACT_ATOMS: atom_id res chain seq x y z
N MET A 1 -3.19 13.41 25.02
CA MET A 1 -4.09 12.50 24.29
C MET A 1 -3.37 11.17 24.15
N GLN A 2 -3.96 10.07 24.61
CA GLN A 2 -3.31 8.76 24.58
C GLN A 2 -3.33 8.22 23.14
N SER A 3 -2.18 7.76 22.64
CA SER A 3 -2.07 7.14 21.31
C SER A 3 -2.60 5.72 21.37
N TYR A 4 -3.59 5.40 20.55
CA TYR A 4 -4.12 4.05 20.40
C TYR A 4 -3.43 3.38 19.20
N ILE A 5 -3.04 2.12 19.38
CA ILE A 5 -2.58 1.27 18.28
C ILE A 5 -3.82 0.56 17.71
N ILE A 6 -4.04 0.70 16.41
CA ILE A 6 -5.20 0.13 15.71
C ILE A 6 -4.73 -1.09 14.92
N TYR A 7 -5.44 -2.21 15.07
CA TYR A 7 -5.23 -3.43 14.30
C TYR A 7 -6.50 -3.76 13.51
N GLU A 8 -6.32 -4.09 12.23
CA GLU A 8 -7.42 -4.47 11.35
C GLU A 8 -7.28 -5.95 10.95
N HIS A 9 -8.39 -6.67 10.98
CA HIS A 9 -8.46 -8.07 10.56
C HIS A 9 -9.54 -8.26 9.49
N PRO A 10 -9.20 -8.66 8.27
CA PRO A 10 -10.18 -8.89 7.22
C PRO A 10 -11.02 -10.15 7.52
N LEU A 11 -12.35 -10.00 7.61
CA LEU A 11 -13.30 -11.10 7.84
C LEU A 11 -13.83 -11.75 6.56
N SER A 12 -13.41 -11.26 5.39
CA SER A 12 -13.73 -11.86 4.10
C SER A 12 -12.61 -11.61 3.12
N GLU A 13 -12.52 -12.45 2.09
CA GLU A 13 -11.54 -12.27 1.02
C GLU A 13 -11.75 -10.95 0.26
N ARG A 14 -13.00 -10.48 0.15
CA ARG A 14 -13.28 -9.15 -0.42
C ARG A 14 -12.61 -8.04 0.38
N ILE A 15 -12.75 -8.07 1.71
CA ILE A 15 -12.13 -7.05 2.59
C ILE A 15 -10.60 -7.20 2.61
N ARG A 16 -10.08 -8.44 2.58
CA ARG A 16 -8.63 -8.69 2.46
C ARG A 16 -8.07 -8.01 1.21
N THR A 17 -8.71 -8.20 0.06
CA THR A 17 -8.29 -7.57 -1.21
C THR A 17 -8.38 -6.05 -1.12
N MET A 18 -9.45 -5.50 -0.56
CA MET A 18 -9.60 -4.04 -0.39
C MET A 18 -8.50 -3.44 0.48
N LEU A 19 -8.20 -4.04 1.64
CA LEU A 19 -7.14 -3.56 2.53
C LEU A 19 -5.76 -3.68 1.88
N ARG A 20 -5.50 -4.76 1.14
CA ARG A 20 -4.25 -4.92 0.38
C ARG A 20 -4.11 -3.84 -0.70
N LEU A 21 -5.18 -3.58 -1.46
CA LEU A 21 -5.17 -2.54 -2.49
C LEU A 21 -4.98 -1.15 -1.88
N GLU A 22 -5.66 -0.84 -0.77
CA GLU A 22 -5.48 0.42 -0.06
C GLU A 22 -4.00 0.64 0.33
N PHE A 23 -3.37 -0.38 0.91
CA PHE A 23 -1.95 -0.32 1.26
C PHE A 23 -1.07 -0.08 0.03
N LEU A 24 -1.31 -0.83 -1.06
CA LEU A 24 -0.53 -0.69 -2.30
C LEU A 24 -0.72 0.69 -2.95
N PHE A 25 -1.93 1.24 -2.98
CA PHE A 25 -2.17 2.59 -3.52
C PHE A 25 -1.52 3.69 -2.67
N ARG A 26 -1.51 3.54 -1.35
CA ARG A 26 -0.78 4.46 -0.45
C ARG A 26 0.72 4.40 -0.72
N ARG A 27 1.28 3.19 -0.88
CA ARG A 27 2.69 2.97 -1.23
C ARG A 27 3.02 3.61 -2.58
N ALA A 28 2.25 3.33 -3.62
CA ALA A 28 2.44 3.90 -4.95
C ALA A 28 2.41 5.43 -4.90
N SER A 29 1.44 6.03 -4.21
CA SER A 29 1.31 7.48 -4.07
C SER A 29 2.48 8.13 -3.33
N HIS A 30 3.10 7.42 -2.38
CA HIS A 30 4.28 7.88 -1.66
C HIS A 30 5.50 7.89 -2.59
N PHE A 31 5.81 6.77 -3.23
CA PHE A 31 7.01 6.60 -4.05
C PHE A 31 6.92 7.31 -5.40
N LEU A 32 5.72 7.60 -5.90
CA LEU A 32 5.51 8.46 -7.07
C LEU A 32 6.12 9.86 -6.89
N LYS A 33 6.16 10.37 -5.65
CA LYS A 33 6.73 11.69 -5.33
C LYS A 33 8.23 11.64 -5.03
N GLY A 34 8.82 10.46 -5.00
CA GLY A 34 10.24 10.27 -4.73
C GLY A 34 11.12 10.74 -5.88
N GLN A 35 12.38 11.08 -5.57
CA GLN A 35 13.34 11.63 -6.53
C GLN A 35 14.54 10.71 -6.75
N THR A 36 14.55 9.55 -6.11
CA THR A 36 15.63 8.57 -6.26
C THR A 36 15.25 7.48 -7.27
N THR A 37 16.26 6.84 -7.85
CA THR A 37 16.06 5.68 -8.73
C THR A 37 15.39 4.51 -7.99
N TRP A 38 15.63 4.39 -6.69
CA TRP A 38 14.97 3.42 -5.83
C TRP A 38 13.48 3.70 -5.69
N ASP A 39 13.08 4.96 -5.59
CA ASP A 39 11.65 5.32 -5.53
C ASP A 39 10.94 4.93 -6.81
N SER A 40 11.55 5.19 -7.98
CA SER A 40 11.00 4.75 -9.27
C SER A 40 10.87 3.23 -9.35
N ARG A 41 11.87 2.49 -8.87
CA ARG A 41 11.82 1.03 -8.84
C ARG A 41 10.68 0.54 -7.94
N ILE A 42 10.59 1.06 -6.72
CA ILE A 42 9.54 0.67 -5.77
C ILE A 42 8.15 1.02 -6.32
N PHE A 43 8.01 2.17 -6.99
CA PHE A 43 6.77 2.56 -7.62
C PHE A 43 6.33 1.54 -8.68
N ILE A 44 7.23 1.15 -9.60
CA ILE A 44 6.94 0.15 -10.63
C ILE A 44 6.60 -1.22 -10.02
N ASP A 45 7.39 -1.70 -9.05
CA ASP A 45 7.12 -2.96 -8.36
C ASP A 45 5.73 -2.92 -7.69
N THR A 46 5.36 -1.78 -7.09
CA THR A 46 4.03 -1.60 -6.47
C THR A 46 2.90 -1.63 -7.51
N LEU A 47 3.12 -1.09 -8.71
CA LEU A 47 2.13 -1.18 -9.79
C LEU A 47 1.93 -2.63 -10.26
N LEU A 48 3.02 -3.40 -10.36
CA LEU A 48 2.94 -4.82 -10.68
C LEU A 48 2.17 -5.59 -9.59
N ASP A 49 2.44 -5.29 -8.31
CA ASP A 49 1.72 -5.88 -7.17
C ASP A 49 0.21 -5.56 -7.17
N ILE A 50 -0.21 -4.43 -7.75
CA ILE A 50 -1.64 -4.04 -7.88
C ILE A 50 -2.33 -4.85 -8.98
N LEU A 51 -1.61 -5.17 -10.06
CA LEU A 51 -2.16 -5.90 -11.21
C LEU A 51 -2.22 -7.42 -10.99
N ASN A 52 -1.45 -7.94 -10.03
CA ASN A 52 -1.42 -9.35 -9.63
C ASN A 52 -2.54 -9.72 -8.66
#